data_AF-A0A8X8XUL7-F1
#
_entry.id   AF-A0A8X8XUL7-F1
#
_cell.length_a   1.000
_cell.length_b   1.000
_cell.length_c   1.000
_cell.angle_alpha   90.00
_cell.angle_beta   90.00
_cell.angle_gamma   90.00
#
_symmetry.space_group_name_H-M   'P 1'
#
loop_
_entity.id
_entity.type
_entity.pdbx_description
1 polymer ?
#
loop_
_entity_poly.entity_id
_entity_poly.type
_entity_poly.pdbx_seq_one_letter_code
_entity_poly.pdbx_strand_id
1 'polypeptide(L)'
;MEDARIFGETPFLAGKAKLTNDTDQDDMMNASISYLDEKSYSFSWGFSLTVGVKTNIRAKLPFIADGKVEVSSQISGSLLWNKSTKTSTSVGVTDAVPVPAKTVAIVEYVGTMGTCNIPFSYTQSSTDGKFSEIEQNDGIYEGVIYYNFDFHV
;
A
#
# COMPACT_ATOMS: atom_id res chain seq x y z
N MET A 1 8.25 4.60 -14.52
CA MET A 1 8.58 4.55 -13.08
C MET A 1 9.83 5.35 -12.73
N GLU A 2 10.68 5.70 -13.70
CA GLU A 2 11.90 6.49 -13.42
C GLU A 2 11.60 7.83 -12.72
N ASP A 3 10.43 8.43 -12.98
CA ASP A 3 9.97 9.67 -12.32
C ASP A 3 9.07 9.42 -11.09
N ALA A 4 8.97 8.18 -10.62
CA ALA A 4 8.22 7.88 -9.40
C ALA A 4 8.92 8.49 -8.19
N ARG A 5 8.13 9.13 -7.32
CA ARG A 5 8.64 9.73 -6.09
C ARG A 5 7.93 9.15 -4.89
N ILE A 6 8.70 8.64 -3.94
CA ILE A 6 8.22 8.29 -2.59
C ILE A 6 8.60 9.44 -1.65
N PHE A 7 7.70 9.83 -0.75
CA PHE A 7 7.90 10.92 0.19
C PHE A 7 6.96 10.79 1.40
N GLY A 8 7.21 11.61 2.44
CA GLY A 8 6.38 11.62 3.64
C GLY A 8 6.46 10.31 4.43
N GLU A 9 7.60 9.63 4.37
CA GLU A 9 7.82 8.35 5.04
C GLU A 9 7.84 8.54 6.56
N THR A 10 7.01 7.77 7.25
CA THR A 10 6.94 7.74 8.71
C THR A 10 6.76 6.31 9.22
N PRO A 11 7.32 5.95 10.39
CA PRO A 11 7.06 4.66 11.01
C PRO A 11 5.57 4.44 11.25
N PHE A 12 5.11 3.21 11.03
CA PHE A 12 3.73 2.77 11.24
C PHE A 12 3.73 1.52 12.11
N LEU A 13 3.19 1.64 13.33
CA LEU A 13 2.98 0.51 14.22
C LEU A 13 1.69 -0.22 13.82
N ALA A 14 1.83 -1.41 13.24
CA ALA A 14 0.69 -2.24 12.86
C ALA A 14 0.06 -2.96 14.06
N GLY A 15 0.87 -3.33 15.06
CA GLY A 15 0.34 -3.98 16.26
C GLY A 15 1.42 -4.38 17.25
N LYS A 16 0.98 -4.91 18.39
CA LYS A 16 1.85 -5.42 19.45
C LYS A 16 1.36 -6.78 19.96
N ALA A 17 2.30 -7.62 20.38
CA ALA A 17 2.04 -8.84 21.11
C ALA A 17 2.84 -8.83 22.42
N LYS A 18 2.23 -9.33 23.49
CA LYS A 18 2.93 -9.54 24.78
C LYS A 18 3.14 -11.03 24.95
N LEU A 19 4.39 -11.42 25.16
CA LEU A 19 4.79 -12.80 25.40
C LEU A 19 5.39 -12.91 26.79
N THR A 20 5.01 -13.95 27.52
CA THR A 20 5.49 -14.21 28.88
C THR A 20 6.09 -15.61 28.91
N ASN A 21 7.39 -15.71 29.20
CA ASN A 21 8.04 -16.98 29.45
C ASN A 21 8.16 -17.19 30.97
N ASP A 22 7.21 -17.92 31.54
CA ASP A 22 7.20 -18.26 32.97
C ASP A 22 8.05 -19.49 33.31
N THR A 23 8.75 -20.08 32.34
CA THR A 23 9.61 -21.26 32.56
C THR A 23 10.99 -20.85 33.07
N ASP A 24 11.76 -21.84 33.53
CA ASP A 24 13.15 -21.66 33.97
C ASP A 24 14.17 -21.79 32.82
N GLN A 25 13.71 -21.85 31.56
CA GLN A 25 14.54 -22.00 30.37
C GLN A 25 14.16 -20.96 29.30
N ASP A 26 15.11 -20.61 28.45
CA ASP A 26 14.84 -19.76 27.29
C ASP A 26 13.93 -20.51 26.31
N ASP A 27 13.02 -19.79 25.65
CA ASP A 27 12.06 -20.37 24.71
C ASP A 27 11.87 -19.52 23.45
N MET A 28 11.48 -20.16 22.35
CA MET A 28 11.07 -19.51 21.12
C MET A 28 9.55 -19.45 21.09
N MET A 29 9.00 -18.27 21.38
CA MET A 29 7.56 -18.06 21.49
C MET A 29 7.01 -17.38 20.24
N ASN A 30 5.85 -17.83 19.75
CA ASN A 30 5.22 -17.25 18.57
C ASN A 30 4.52 -15.93 18.90
N ALA A 31 4.96 -14.84 18.26
CA ALA A 31 4.26 -13.56 18.24
C ALA A 31 3.28 -13.53 17.07
N SER A 32 1.97 -13.58 17.35
CA SER A 32 0.93 -13.43 16.32
C SER A 32 0.31 -12.03 16.40
N ILE A 33 0.33 -11.30 15.28
CA ILE A 33 -0.23 -9.95 15.17
C ILE A 33 -1.16 -9.92 13.96
N SER A 34 -2.32 -9.29 14.11
CA SER A 34 -3.23 -8.97 13.02
C SER A 34 -3.49 -7.47 12.96
N TYR A 35 -3.54 -6.94 11.74
CA TYR A 35 -3.81 -5.53 11.51
C TYR A 35 -4.58 -5.33 10.20
N LEU A 36 -5.12 -4.13 10.05
CA LEU A 36 -5.84 -3.71 8.87
C LEU A 36 -4.92 -2.88 7.98
N ASP A 37 -4.58 -3.39 6.79
CA ASP A 37 -3.78 -2.68 5.78
C ASP A 37 -4.70 -1.74 4.98
N GLU A 38 -4.68 -0.45 5.34
CA GLU A 38 -5.59 0.59 4.81
C GLU A 38 -4.93 1.48 3.74
N LYS A 39 -4.72 0.94 2.54
CA LYS A 39 -4.14 1.70 1.43
C LYS A 39 -5.13 2.67 0.81
N SER A 40 -4.62 3.73 0.19
CA SER A 40 -5.45 4.61 -0.64
C SER A 40 -4.74 5.02 -1.91
N TYR A 41 -5.52 5.27 -2.96
CA TYR A 41 -4.98 5.73 -4.23
C TYR A 41 -5.95 6.62 -5.00
N SER A 42 -5.42 7.47 -5.87
CA SER A 42 -6.19 8.24 -6.84
C SER A 42 -5.46 8.31 -8.18
N PHE A 43 -6.23 8.51 -9.24
CA PHE A 43 -5.73 8.78 -10.57
C PHE A 43 -6.20 10.18 -10.98
N SER A 44 -5.29 10.98 -11.49
CA SER A 44 -5.52 12.33 -11.98
C SER A 44 -4.88 12.51 -13.36
N TRP A 45 -5.30 13.55 -14.09
CA TRP A 45 -4.85 13.89 -15.44
C TRP A 45 -4.75 15.41 -15.62
N GLY A 46 -4.09 15.88 -16.67
CA GLY A 46 -3.83 17.29 -16.93
C GLY A 46 -5.00 18.05 -17.57
N PHE A 47 -5.05 19.36 -17.30
CA PHE A 47 -6.04 20.36 -17.76
C PHE A 47 -7.46 20.31 -17.13
N SER A 48 -7.72 21.36 -16.32
CA SER A 48 -8.99 21.86 -15.78
C SER A 48 -10.15 20.87 -15.52
N LEU A 49 -10.30 20.52 -14.24
CA LEU A 49 -11.56 20.51 -13.48
C LEU A 49 -12.74 19.76 -14.09
N THR A 50 -12.82 18.46 -13.79
CA THR A 50 -14.08 17.88 -13.32
C THR A 50 -13.77 16.73 -12.35
N VAL A 51 -13.91 16.99 -11.05
CA VAL A 51 -13.85 15.93 -10.03
C VAL A 51 -15.02 14.99 -10.26
N GLY A 52 -14.78 13.67 -10.23
CA GLY A 52 -15.86 12.69 -10.25
C GLY A 52 -16.36 12.29 -11.65
N VAL A 53 -15.61 12.59 -12.72
CA VAL A 53 -15.85 11.94 -14.01
C VAL A 53 -15.64 10.44 -13.84
N LYS A 54 -16.67 9.67 -14.20
CA LYS A 54 -16.68 8.22 -14.09
C LYS A 54 -16.23 7.60 -15.40
N THR A 55 -15.20 6.78 -15.35
CA THR A 55 -14.72 5.99 -16.50
C THR A 55 -14.52 4.54 -16.11
N ASN A 56 -14.65 3.63 -17.07
CA ASN A 56 -14.19 2.26 -16.88
C ASN A 56 -12.69 2.21 -17.18
N ILE A 57 -11.93 1.60 -16.29
CA ILE A 57 -10.48 1.45 -16.43
C ILE A 57 -10.08 -0.02 -16.40
N ARG A 58 -8.91 -0.28 -16.96
CA ARG A 58 -8.10 -1.46 -16.70
C ARG A 58 -6.67 -0.98 -16.46
N ALA A 59 -6.18 -1.10 -15.24
CA ALA A 59 -4.89 -0.55 -14.82
C ALA A 59 -4.18 -1.51 -13.87
N LYS A 60 -2.85 -1.44 -13.79
CA LYS A 60 -2.10 -2.11 -12.72
C LYS A 60 -1.86 -1.13 -11.58
N LEU A 61 -2.08 -1.56 -10.33
CA LEU A 61 -1.79 -0.75 -9.16
C LEU A 61 -0.31 -0.90 -8.76
N PRO A 62 0.35 0.22 -8.41
CA PRO A 62 1.70 0.18 -7.91
C PRO A 62 1.75 -0.24 -6.43
N PHE A 63 2.90 -0.74 -6.03
CA PHE A 63 3.28 -1.06 -4.65
C PHE A 63 4.76 -0.70 -4.42
N ILE A 64 5.19 -0.65 -3.16
CA ILE A 64 6.58 -0.37 -2.81
C ILE A 64 7.21 -1.66 -2.27
N ALA A 65 8.34 -2.05 -2.84
CA ALA A 65 9.18 -3.16 -2.39
C ALA A 65 10.65 -2.76 -2.53
N ASP A 66 11.47 -3.06 -1.52
CA ASP A 66 12.91 -2.74 -1.49
C ASP A 66 13.23 -1.26 -1.85
N GLY A 67 12.37 -0.34 -1.39
CA GLY A 67 12.52 1.09 -1.65
C GLY A 67 12.25 1.51 -3.10
N LYS A 68 11.70 0.61 -3.93
CA LYS A 68 11.34 0.85 -5.33
C LYS A 68 9.85 0.72 -5.52
N VAL A 69 9.32 1.51 -6.46
CA VAL A 69 7.95 1.33 -6.93
C VAL A 69 7.93 0.20 -7.94
N GLU A 70 7.02 -0.75 -7.75
CA GLU A 70 6.73 -1.86 -8.65
C GLU A 70 5.23 -1.88 -8.99
N VAL A 71 4.82 -2.65 -10.01
CA VAL A 71 3.40 -2.80 -10.41
C VAL A 71 3.02 -4.27 -10.41
N SER A 72 1.91 -4.60 -9.75
CA SER A 72 1.46 -5.99 -9.61
C SER A 72 0.03 -6.16 -10.10
N SER A 73 -0.93 -5.87 -9.25
CA SER A 73 -2.34 -6.24 -9.40
C SER A 73 -3.02 -5.44 -10.49
N GLN A 74 -3.61 -6.14 -11.47
CA GLN A 74 -4.50 -5.50 -12.44
C GLN A 74 -5.89 -5.34 -11.83
N ILE A 75 -6.39 -4.11 -11.84
CA ILE A 75 -7.77 -3.76 -11.54
C ILE A 75 -8.54 -3.55 -12.84
N SER A 76 -9.83 -3.85 -12.82
CA SER A 76 -10.77 -3.48 -13.88
C SER A 76 -12.09 -3.05 -13.24
N GLY A 77 -12.65 -1.93 -13.67
CA GLY A 77 -13.88 -1.41 -13.08
C GLY A 77 -14.04 0.10 -13.24
N SER A 78 -14.98 0.66 -12.49
CA SER A 78 -15.25 2.09 -12.49
C SER A 78 -14.23 2.85 -11.65
N LEU A 79 -13.58 3.83 -12.26
CA LEU A 79 -12.77 4.85 -11.60
C LEU A 79 -13.51 6.18 -11.58
N LEU A 80 -13.36 6.92 -10.50
CA LEU A 80 -13.70 8.34 -10.44
C LEU A 80 -12.40 9.14 -10.45
N TRP A 81 -12.19 9.92 -11.51
CA TRP A 81 -11.01 10.78 -11.62
C TRP A 81 -10.93 11.79 -10.48
N ASN A 82 -9.72 12.03 -9.98
CA ASN A 82 -9.42 12.95 -8.88
C ASN A 82 -10.14 12.60 -7.57
N LYS A 83 -10.56 11.34 -7.40
CA LYS A 83 -11.17 10.85 -6.16
C LYS A 83 -10.33 9.73 -5.58
N SER A 84 -9.97 9.89 -4.31
CA SER A 84 -9.29 8.84 -3.55
C SER A 84 -10.21 7.64 -3.34
N THR A 85 -9.68 6.45 -3.64
CA THR A 85 -10.26 5.15 -3.34
C THR A 85 -9.46 4.54 -2.20
N LYS A 86 -10.16 4.07 -1.16
CA LYS A 86 -9.53 3.35 -0.05
C LYS A 86 -9.75 1.85 -0.22
N THR A 87 -8.73 1.07 0.08
CA THR A 87 -8.77 -0.39 0.10
C THR A 87 -8.31 -0.86 1.46
N SER A 88 -8.98 -1.87 1.99
CA SER A 88 -8.71 -2.39 3.32
C SER A 88 -8.57 -3.90 3.23
N THR A 89 -7.47 -4.46 3.74
CA THR A 89 -7.22 -5.90 3.77
C THR A 89 -6.78 -6.32 5.16
N SER A 90 -7.38 -7.38 5.69
CA SER A 90 -6.95 -7.96 6.96
C SER A 90 -5.68 -8.77 6.73
N VAL A 91 -4.63 -8.46 7.48
CA VAL A 91 -3.33 -9.14 7.41
C VAL A 91 -3.06 -9.80 8.77
N GLY A 92 -2.70 -11.07 8.74
CA GLY A 92 -2.22 -11.81 9.91
C GLY A 92 -0.77 -12.25 9.67
N VAL A 93 0.09 -11.95 10.63
CA VAL A 93 1.51 -12.33 10.61
C VAL A 93 1.84 -13.09 11.89
N THR A 94 2.74 -14.06 11.80
CA THR A 94 3.27 -14.78 12.96
C THR A 94 4.74 -15.06 12.75
N ASP A 95 5.55 -14.78 13.76
CA ASP A 95 6.97 -15.14 13.78
C ASP A 95 7.41 -15.61 15.17
N ALA A 96 8.45 -16.43 15.22
CA ALA A 96 8.99 -16.97 16.46
C ALA A 96 10.08 -16.05 17.01
N VAL A 97 9.91 -15.56 18.24
CA VAL A 97 10.88 -14.68 18.90
C VAL A 97 11.47 -15.34 20.16
N PRO A 98 12.77 -15.12 20.45
CA PRO A 98 13.39 -15.63 21.66
C PRO A 98 12.90 -14.83 22.87
N VAL A 99 12.40 -15.52 23.89
CA VAL A 99 11.98 -14.93 25.16
C VAL A 99 12.76 -15.62 26.28
N PRO A 100 13.70 -14.94 26.95
CA PRO A 100 14.49 -15.53 28.03
C PRO A 100 13.65 -16.06 29.20
N ALA A 101 14.20 -17.00 29.95
CA ALA A 101 13.57 -17.56 31.14
C ALA A 101 13.09 -16.45 32.11
N LYS A 102 11.86 -16.59 32.64
CA LYS A 102 11.25 -15.65 33.60
C LYS A 102 11.17 -14.19 33.12
N THR A 103 11.03 -13.98 31.82
CA THR A 103 10.90 -12.63 31.25
C THR A 103 9.59 -12.42 30.49
N VAL A 104 9.32 -11.15 30.22
CA VAL A 104 8.23 -10.69 29.36
C VAL A 104 8.83 -9.94 28.19
N ALA A 105 8.46 -10.31 26.98
CA ALA A 105 8.81 -9.61 25.76
C ALA A 105 7.60 -8.83 25.22
N ILE A 106 7.82 -7.62 24.74
CA ILE A 106 6.83 -6.84 24.00
C ILE A 106 7.29 -6.79 22.56
N VAL A 107 6.58 -7.52 21.71
CA VAL A 107 6.88 -7.59 20.30
C VAL A 107 6.03 -6.57 19.57
N GLU A 108 6.65 -5.72 18.76
CA GLU A 108 6.00 -4.73 17.92
C GLU A 108 6.18 -5.11 16.46
N TYR A 109 5.11 -5.03 15.66
CA TYR A 109 5.20 -5.18 14.20
C TYR A 109 5.12 -3.79 13.58
N VAL A 110 6.23 -3.32 13.03
CA VAL A 110 6.40 -1.94 12.57
C VAL A 110 6.77 -1.95 11.10
N GLY A 111 6.09 -1.12 10.31
CA GLY A 111 6.43 -0.86 8.93
C GLY A 111 6.62 0.63 8.66
N THR A 112 6.67 0.97 7.39
CA THR A 112 6.77 2.35 6.91
C THR A 112 5.47 2.71 6.18
N MET A 113 4.84 3.82 6.58
CA MET A 113 3.81 4.48 5.78
C MET A 113 4.48 5.51 4.89
N GLY A 114 4.25 5.45 3.58
CA GLY A 114 4.76 6.43 2.63
C GLY A 114 3.70 6.88 1.64
N THR A 115 3.89 8.09 1.11
CA THR A 115 3.12 8.60 -0.03
C THR A 115 3.95 8.46 -1.30
N CYS A 116 3.32 8.14 -2.42
CA CYS A 116 3.99 8.09 -3.71
C CYS A 116 3.21 8.82 -4.80
N ASN A 117 3.96 9.52 -5.66
CA ASN A 117 3.45 10.12 -6.89
C ASN A 117 4.14 9.45 -8.08
N ILE A 118 3.35 8.93 -9.01
CA ILE A 118 3.85 8.15 -10.16
C ILE A 118 3.22 8.70 -11.43
N PRO A 119 4.01 9.34 -12.31
CA PRO A 119 3.55 9.70 -13.64
C PRO A 119 3.20 8.47 -14.47
N PHE A 120 2.09 8.54 -15.21
CA PHE A 120 1.63 7.47 -16.09
C PHE A 120 1.00 8.02 -17.38
N SER A 121 1.04 7.18 -18.41
CA SER A 121 0.33 7.39 -19.67
C SER A 121 -0.88 6.47 -19.77
N TYR A 122 -1.91 6.89 -20.50
CA TYR A 122 -3.12 6.10 -20.72
C TYR A 122 -3.71 6.34 -22.10
N THR A 123 -4.42 5.35 -22.61
CA THR A 123 -5.21 5.48 -23.84
C THR A 123 -6.68 5.64 -23.47
N GLN A 124 -7.35 6.64 -24.05
CA GLN A 124 -8.78 6.86 -23.90
C GLN A 124 -9.51 6.56 -25.21
N SER A 125 -10.61 5.83 -25.13
CA SER A 125 -11.55 5.60 -26.23
C SER A 125 -12.93 6.14 -25.87
N SER A 126 -13.52 7.00 -26.73
CA SER A 126 -14.92 7.43 -26.57
C SER A 126 -15.86 6.64 -27.48
N THR A 127 -17.08 6.37 -27.01
CA THR A 127 -18.11 5.60 -27.73
C THR A 127 -19.02 6.49 -28.58
N ASP A 128 -18.71 7.79 -28.72
CA ASP A 128 -19.56 8.81 -29.36
C ASP A 128 -19.64 8.69 -30.90
N GLY A 129 -19.47 7.48 -31.45
CA GLY A 129 -19.57 7.18 -32.88
C GLY A 129 -18.31 7.44 -33.72
N LYS A 130 -17.25 8.02 -33.12
CA LYS A 130 -15.90 8.06 -33.68
C LYS A 130 -14.95 7.37 -32.72
N PHE A 131 -14.59 6.13 -33.01
CA PHE A 131 -13.45 5.49 -32.36
C PHE A 131 -12.22 6.38 -32.59
N SER A 132 -11.81 7.05 -31.54
CA SER A 132 -10.54 7.76 -31.46
C SER A 132 -9.87 7.25 -30.20
N GLU A 133 -8.76 6.53 -30.40
CA GLU A 133 -7.83 6.22 -29.31
C GLU A 133 -6.86 7.39 -29.23
N ILE A 134 -6.94 8.14 -28.14
CA ILE A 134 -6.05 9.25 -27.87
C ILE A 134 -5.10 8.80 -26.76
N GLU A 135 -3.80 8.83 -27.04
CA GLU A 135 -2.76 8.61 -26.05
C GLU A 135 -2.52 9.91 -25.27
N GLN A 136 -2.52 9.80 -23.95
CA GLN A 136 -2.38 10.89 -23.01
C GLN A 136 -1.20 10.59 -22.08
N ASN A 137 -0.32 11.58 -21.89
CA ASN A 137 0.95 11.45 -21.16
C ASN A 137 1.03 12.39 -19.94
N ASP A 138 -0.12 12.66 -19.33
CA ASP A 138 -0.31 13.67 -18.28
C ASP A 138 -0.93 13.10 -16.99
N GLY A 139 -0.97 11.77 -16.87
CA GLY A 139 -1.54 11.09 -15.72
C GLY A 139 -0.63 11.14 -14.51
N ILE A 140 -1.20 11.38 -13.33
CA ILE A 140 -0.51 11.23 -12.04
C ILE A 140 -1.32 10.28 -11.14
N TYR A 141 -0.67 9.20 -10.73
CA TYR A 141 -1.13 8.34 -9.66
C TYR A 141 -0.59 8.86 -8.33
N GLU A 142 -1.47 9.04 -7.35
CA GLU A 142 -1.09 9.35 -5.96
C GLU A 142 -1.56 8.21 -5.06
N GLY A 143 -0.68 7.68 -4.21
CA GLY A 143 -1.03 6.60 -3.30
C GLY A 143 -0.38 6.70 -1.93
N VAL A 144 -1.11 6.28 -0.90
CA VAL A 144 -0.61 6.03 0.46
C VAL A 144 -0.46 4.52 0.63
N ILE A 145 0.76 4.07 0.88
CA ILE A 145 1.18 2.67 0.86
C ILE A 145 1.97 2.34 2.12
N TYR A 146 1.80 1.11 2.62
CA TYR A 146 2.55 0.57 3.75
C TYR A 146 3.48 -0.55 3.27
N TYR A 147 4.72 -0.55 3.74
CA TYR A 147 5.77 -1.47 3.27
C TYR A 147 6.90 -1.60 4.31
N ASN A 148 7.87 -2.49 4.05
CA ASN A 148 9.03 -2.76 4.92
C ASN A 148 8.64 -3.05 6.38
N PHE A 149 7.73 -3.99 6.58
CA PHE A 149 7.35 -4.41 7.91
C PHE A 149 8.34 -5.42 8.50
N ASP A 150 8.63 -5.29 9.79
CA ASP A 150 9.44 -6.23 10.55
C ASP A 150 8.97 -6.31 12.02
N PHE A 151 9.38 -7.37 12.71
CA PHE A 151 9.21 -7.53 14.14
C PHE A 151 10.35 -6.88 14.92
N HIS A 152 10.00 -6.14 15.96
CA HIS A 152 10.93 -5.57 16.93
C HIS A 152 10.58 -6.10 18.33
N VAL A 153 11.60 -6.49 19.10
CA VAL A 153 11.47 -7.09 20.44
C VAL A 153 12.21 -6.25 21.46
#